data_AF-A0A2P4QZ65-F1
#
_entry.id   AF-A0A2P4QZ65-F1
#
_cell.length_a   1.000
_cell.length_b   1.000
_cell.length_c   1.000
_cell.angle_alpha   90.00
_cell.angle_beta   90.00
_cell.angle_gamma   90.00
#
_symmetry.space_group_name_H-M   'P 1'
#
loop_
_entity.id
_entity.type
_entity.pdbx_description
1 polymer ?
#
loop_
_entity_poly.entity_id
_entity_poly.type
_entity_poly.pdbx_seq_one_letter_code
_entity_poly.pdbx_strand_id
1 'polypeptide(L)' 'SDIYSIAMLMWEISSGQPPFINYEHDYYLAMKIIEGIRPKIVPGIPIEYKNLLIQCWDANPLNRPDVKTLLDKIR' A
#
# COMPACT_ATOMS: atom_id res chain seq x y z
N SER A 1 -6.48 -1.35 -9.15
CA SER A 1 -7.58 -1.61 -8.21
C SER A 1 -7.54 -0.53 -7.15
N ASP A 2 -8.68 0.06 -6.83
CA ASP A 2 -8.76 1.25 -5.96
C ASP A 2 -8.17 1.03 -4.57
N ILE A 3 -8.38 -0.16 -3.99
CA ILE A 3 -7.85 -0.53 -2.66
C ILE A 3 -6.32 -0.52 -2.64
N TYR A 4 -5.69 -0.99 -3.72
CA TYR A 4 -4.23 -0.93 -3.85
C TYR A 4 -3.75 0.53 -3.95
N SER A 5 -4.45 1.35 -4.74
CA SER A 5 -4.12 2.78 -4.87
C SER A 5 -4.27 3.52 -3.53
N ILE A 6 -5.30 3.18 -2.73
CA ILE A 6 -5.47 3.72 -1.37
C ILE A 6 -4.30 3.30 -0.48
N ALA A 7 -3.81 2.07 -0.58
CA ALA A 7 -2.61 1.65 0.15
C ALA A 7 -1.37 2.49 -0.21
N MET A 8 -1.21 2.85 -1.49
CA MET A 8 -0.13 3.74 -1.92
C MET A 8 -0.26 5.13 -1.30
N LEU A 9 -1.48 5.68 -1.26
CA LEU A 9 -1.76 6.96 -0.60
C LEU A 9 -1.52 6.89 0.92
N MET A 10 -1.95 5.82 1.58
CA MET A 10 -1.69 5.60 3.00
C MET A 10 -0.19 5.59 3.29
N TRP A 11 0.60 4.93 2.44
CA TRP A 11 2.05 4.91 2.57
C TRP A 11 2.68 6.28 2.30
N GLU A 12 2.21 7.02 1.29
CA GLU A 12 2.66 8.38 0.99
C GLU A 12 2.39 9.33 2.15
N ILE A 13 1.20 9.31 2.74
CA ILE A 13 0.83 10.12 3.91
C ILE A 13 1.74 9.77 5.10
N SER A 14 2.02 8.50 5.30
CA SER A 14 2.85 8.02 6.41
C SER A 14 4.33 8.37 6.27
N SER A 15 4.84 8.37 5.04
CA SER A 15 6.25 8.60 4.74
C SER A 15 6.58 10.06 4.41
N GLY A 16 5.59 10.84 3.99
CA GLY A 16 5.78 12.16 3.39
C GLY A 16 6.52 12.11 2.05
N GLN A 17 6.58 10.95 1.39
CA GLN A 17 7.34 10.74 0.15
C GLN A 17 6.51 9.97 -0.89
N PRO A 18 6.73 10.23 -2.19
CA PRO A 18 6.16 9.42 -3.25
C PRO A 18 6.55 7.93 -3.13
N PRO A 19 5.60 6.99 -3.30
CA PRO A 19 5.91 5.56 -3.36
C PRO A 19 6.97 5.27 -4.39
N PHE A 20 7.93 4.40 -4.05
CA PHE A 20 9.01 3.99 -4.94
C PHE A 20 9.89 5.15 -5.47
N ILE A 21 10.07 6.22 -4.69
CA ILE A 21 10.92 7.39 -5.05
C ILE A 21 12.32 7.04 -5.60
N ASN A 22 12.90 5.91 -5.18
CA ASN A 22 14.22 5.46 -5.61
C ASN A 22 14.21 4.56 -6.86
N TYR A 23 13.06 4.42 -7.53
CA TYR A 23 12.90 3.60 -8.73
C TYR A 23 12.50 4.47 -9.92
N GLU A 24 12.98 4.08 -11.12
CA GLU A 24 12.41 4.59 -12.36
C GLU A 24 10.99 4.07 -12.53
N HIS A 25 10.08 4.96 -12.95
CA HIS A 25 8.65 4.64 -13.08
C HIS A 25 8.37 4.03 -14.47
N ASP A 26 8.95 2.86 -14.70
CA ASP A 26 8.94 2.17 -15.99
C ASP A 26 8.26 0.79 -15.93
N TYR A 27 8.32 0.08 -17.05
CA TYR A 27 7.78 -1.28 -17.15
C TYR A 27 8.44 -2.27 -16.18
N TYR A 28 9.74 -2.12 -15.90
CA TYR A 28 10.45 -3.01 -14.98
C TYR A 28 9.97 -2.84 -13.55
N LEU A 29 9.70 -1.61 -13.11
CA LEU A 29 9.07 -1.36 -11.82
C LEU A 29 7.67 -1.98 -11.75
N ALA A 30 6.86 -1.83 -12.80
CA ALA A 30 5.53 -2.43 -12.85
C ALA A 30 5.58 -3.96 -12.69
N MET A 31 6.53 -4.64 -13.35
CA MET A 31 6.73 -6.09 -13.18
C MET A 31 7.16 -6.45 -11.76
N LYS A 32 8.10 -5.71 -11.16
CA LYS A 32 8.49 -5.96 -9.76
C LYS A 32 7.34 -5.78 -8.78
N ILE A 33 6.43 -4.84 -9.04
CA ILE A 33 5.21 -4.63 -8.23
C ILE A 33 4.27 -5.84 -8.33
N ILE A 34 4.11 -6.38 -9.53
CA ILE A 34 3.35 -7.62 -9.77
C ILE A 34 4.00 -8.81 -9.04
N GLU A 35 5.33 -8.89 -9.04
CA GLU A 35 6.10 -9.90 -8.31
C GLU A 35 6.08 -9.72 -6.78
N GLY A 36 5.50 -8.63 -6.28
CA GLY A 36 5.25 -8.44 -4.85
C GLY A 36 6.17 -7.45 -4.16
N ILE A 37 7.01 -6.69 -4.87
CA ILE A 37 7.80 -5.62 -4.22
C ILE A 37 6.84 -4.58 -3.61
N ARG A 38 7.15 -4.11 -2.41
CA ARG A 38 6.40 -3.06 -1.71
C ARG A 38 7.34 -2.01 -1.14
N PRO A 39 6.88 -0.75 -0.97
CA PRO A 39 7.65 0.25 -0.26
C PRO A 39 7.95 -0.20 1.18
N LYS A 40 9.09 0.23 1.72
CA LYS A 40 9.47 -0.09 3.10
C LYS A 40 8.50 0.58 4.08
N ILE A 41 7.97 -0.18 5.03
CA ILE A 41 7.13 0.38 6.10
C ILE A 41 7.95 1.36 6.94
N VAL A 42 7.42 2.56 7.13
CA VAL A 42 8.03 3.62 7.94
C VAL A 42 7.84 3.30 9.43
N PRO A 43 8.87 3.46 10.28
CA PRO A 43 8.73 3.28 11.72
C PRO A 43 7.85 4.37 12.34
N GLY A 44 7.22 4.09 13.47
CA GLY A 44 6.46 5.08 14.25
C GLY A 44 5.00 5.26 13.84
N ILE A 45 4.51 4.54 12.82
CA ILE A 45 3.07 4.51 12.51
C ILE A 45 2.31 3.58 13.47
N PRO A 46 1.03 3.88 13.80
CA PRO A 46 0.19 2.98 14.59
C PRO A 46 0.11 1.57 14.00
N ILE A 47 0.05 0.54 14.85
CA ILE A 47 0.13 -0.85 14.41
C ILE A 47 -1.11 -1.26 13.60
N GLU A 48 -2.27 -0.73 13.95
CA GLU A 48 -3.54 -0.91 13.24
C GLU A 48 -3.45 -0.33 11.82
N TYR A 49 -2.88 0.88 11.70
CA TYR A 49 -2.66 1.54 10.42
C TYR A 49 -1.70 0.73 9.54
N LYS A 50 -0.58 0.25 10.12
CA LYS A 50 0.37 -0.63 9.43
C LYS A 50 -0.30 -1.89 8.91
N ASN A 51 -1.10 -2.56 9.75
CA ASN A 51 -1.77 -3.80 9.37
C ASN A 51 -2.78 -3.56 8.25
N LEU A 52 -3.53 -2.45 8.32
CA LEU A 52 -4.49 -2.07 7.29
C LEU A 52 -3.81 -1.75 5.96
N LEU A 53 -2.73 -0.96 6.00
CA LEU A 53 -1.88 -0.68 4.84
C LEU A 53 -1.39 -1.98 4.19
N ILE A 54 -0.89 -2.91 5.00
CA ILE A 54 -0.39 -4.20 4.51
C ILE A 54 -1.49 -5.03 3.87
N GLN A 55 -2.69 -5.03 4.46
CA GLN A 55 -3.84 -5.74 3.91
C GLN A 55 -4.28 -5.13 2.56
N CYS A 56 -4.28 -3.81 2.42
CA CYS A 56 -4.76 -3.14 1.21
C CYS A 56 -3.86 -3.34 0.00
N TRP A 57 -2.55 -3.53 0.19
CA TRP A 57 -1.61 -3.79 -0.90
C TRP A 57 -1.22 -5.27 -1.07
N ASP A 58 -1.99 -6.21 -0.51
CA ASP A 58 -1.72 -7.65 -0.64
C ASP A 58 -1.53 -8.04 -2.12
N ALA A 59 -0.57 -8.92 -2.41
CA ALA A 59 -0.30 -9.38 -3.77
C ALA A 59 -1.51 -10.09 -4.36
N ASN A 60 -2.23 -10.88 -3.56
CA ASN A 60 -3.49 -11.49 -3.93
C ASN A 60 -4.64 -10.48 -3.76
N PRO A 61 -5.31 -10.05 -4.84
CA PRO A 61 -6.43 -9.11 -4.76
C PRO A 61 -7.59 -9.60 -3.88
N LEU A 62 -7.77 -10.90 -3.73
CA LEU A 62 -8.86 -11.49 -2.92
C LEU A 62 -8.65 -11.30 -1.40
N ASN A 63 -7.41 -11.06 -0.96
CA ASN A 63 -7.10 -10.80 0.45
C ASN A 63 -7.33 -9.34 0.84
N ARG A 64 -7.48 -8.45 -0.14
CA ARG A 64 -7.70 -7.02 0.07
C ARG A 64 -9.12 -6.80 0.59
N PRO A 65 -9.33 -5.90 1.56
CA PRO A 65 -10.66 -5.57 2.02
C PRO A 65 -11.44 -4.88 0.90
N ASP A 66 -12.77 -5.01 0.92
CA ASP A 66 -13.61 -4.12 0.13
C ASP A 66 -13.63 -2.70 0.74
N VAL A 67 -14.16 -1.74 -0.03
CA VAL A 67 -14.19 -0.33 0.38
C VAL A 67 -14.99 -0.10 1.66
N LYS A 68 -16.04 -0.90 1.91
CA LYS A 68 -16.88 -0.76 3.10
C LYS A 68 -16.11 -1.19 4.34
N THR A 69 -15.49 -2.36 4.28
CA THR A 69 -14.63 -2.91 5.33
C THR A 69 -13.45 -1.98 5.61
N LEU A 70 -12.86 -1.39 4.57
CA LEU A 70 -11.79 -0.42 4.72
C LEU A 70 -12.25 0.84 5.47
N LEU A 71 -13.39 1.42 5.08
CA LEU A 71 -13.97 2.59 5.74
C LEU A 71 -14.31 2.33 7.21
N ASP A 72 -14.83 1.14 7.53
CA ASP A 72 -15.16 0.74 8.89
C ASP A 72 -13.90 0.59 9.77
N LYS A 73 -12.75 0.23 9.18
CA LYS A 73 -11.46 0.09 9.89
C LYS A 73 -10.68 1.40 10.05
N ILE A 74 -10.96 2.41 9.22
CA ILE A 74 -10.27 3.72 9.28
C ILE A 74 -10.92 4.65 10.32
N ARG A 75 -12.20 4.43 10.63
CA ARG A 75 -12.95 5.17 11.67
C ARG A 75 -12.47 4.84 13.07
#